data_AF-A0A536TUB6-F1
#
_entry.id   AF-A0A536TUB6-F1
#
_cell.length_a   1.000
_cell.length_b   1.000
_cell.length_c   1.000
_cell.angle_alpha   90.00
_cell.angle_beta   90.00
_cell.angle_gamma   90.00
#
_symmetry.space_group_name_H-M   'P 1'
#
loop_
_entity.id
_entity.type
_entity.pdbx_description
1 polymer ?
#
loop_
_entity_poly.entity_id
_entity_poly.type
_entity_poly.pdbx_seq_one_letter_code
_entity_poly.pdbx_strand_id
1 'polypeptide(L)' 'MGKGDVRTRRGKIFNGSYGKKRPHKPKQRKKR' A
#
# COMPACT_ATOMS: atom_id res chain seq x y z
N MET A 1 8.10 1.47 11.11
CA MET A 1 8.30 0.51 10.00
C MET A 1 9.20 1.15 8.95
N GLY A 2 10.41 0.61 8.77
CA GLY A 2 11.41 1.12 7.84
C GLY A 2 11.09 0.82 6.38
N LYS A 3 11.96 1.26 5.47
CA LYS A 3 11.84 1.03 4.02
C LYS A 3 12.00 -0.44 3.62
N GLY A 4 12.65 -1.27 4.45
CA GLY A 4 12.87 -2.69 4.17
C GLY A 4 11.66 -3.60 4.38
N ASP A 5 10.63 -3.17 5.13
CA ASP A 5 9.47 -4.02 5.40
C ASP A 5 8.41 -3.92 4.30
N VAL A 6 8.45 -4.87 3.36
CA VAL A 6 7.53 -4.99 2.22
C VAL A 6 6.07 -5.22 2.61
N ARG A 7 5.76 -5.56 3.86
CA ARG A 7 4.38 -5.71 4.33
C ARG A 7 3.73 -4.37 4.64
N THR A 8 4.49 -3.28 4.60
CA THR A 8 4.07 -1.95 5.06
C THR A 8 3.86 -1.01 3.89
N ARG A 9 3.09 0.08 4.09
CA ARG A 9 2.90 1.06 3.01
C ARG A 9 4.23 1.67 2.58
N ARG A 10 5.12 2.01 3.53
CA ARG A 10 6.44 2.58 3.25
C ARG A 10 7.35 1.61 2.48
N GLY A 11 7.45 0.35 2.91
CA GLY A 11 8.26 -0.63 2.17
C GLY A 11 7.70 -0.97 0.79
N LYS A 12 6.37 -0.98 0.63
CA LYS A 12 5.75 -1.11 -0.71
C LYS A 12 5.99 0.09 -1.61
N ILE A 13 6.08 1.31 -1.06
CA ILE A 13 6.47 2.49 -1.84
C ILE A 13 7.93 2.35 -2.30
N PHE A 14 8.84 1.98 -1.39
CA PHE A 14 10.26 1.84 -1.71
C PHE A 14 10.53 0.71 -2.72
N ASN A 15 9.86 -0.44 -2.58
CA ASN A 15 9.98 -1.56 -3.50
C ASN A 15 9.11 -1.42 -4.77
N GLY A 16 8.37 -0.32 -4.94
CA GLY A 16 7.48 -0.11 -6.10
C GLY A 16 6.24 -1.01 -6.19
N SER A 17 6.07 -1.98 -5.28
CA SER A 17 4.99 -2.98 -5.36
C SER A 17 3.65 -2.50 -4.78
N TYR A 18 2.56 -3.22 -5.11
CA TYR A 18 1.21 -2.91 -4.63
C TYR A 18 0.69 -3.96 -3.64
N GLY A 19 -0.48 -3.71 -3.06
CA GLY A 19 -1.28 -4.68 -2.32
C GLY A 19 -2.15 -4.02 -1.26
N LYS A 20 -2.65 -4.78 -0.27
CA LYS A 20 -3.65 -4.29 0.70
C LYS A 20 -3.32 -2.93 1.34
N LYS A 21 -2.05 -2.71 1.73
CA LYS A 21 -1.60 -1.45 2.35
C LYS A 21 -1.21 -0.33 1.37
N ARG A 22 -0.91 -0.67 0.10
CA ARG A 22 -0.63 0.28 -1.01
C ARG A 22 -1.43 -0.16 -2.24
N PRO A 23 -2.76 0.11 -2.26
CA PRO A 23 -3.60 -0.28 -3.38
C PRO A 23 -3.30 0.61 -4.60
N HIS A 24 -3.41 0.06 -5.81
CA HIS A 24 -3.19 0.80 -7.05
C HIS A 24 -4.29 1.83 -7.30
N LYS A 25 -5.53 1.45 -7.00
CA LYS A 25 -6.70 2.34 -7.09
C LYS A 25 -7.13 2.70 -5.67
N PRO A 26 -7.52 3.96 -5.42
CA PRO A 26 -8.16 4.30 -4.16
C PRO A 26 -9.39 3.39 -4.00
N LYS A 27 -9.52 2.75 -2.82
CA LYS A 27 -10.66 1.89 -2.55
C LYS A 27 -11.90 2.77 -2.69
N GLN A 28 -12.78 2.46 -3.64
CA GLN A 28 -14.04 3.18 -3.78
C GLN A 28 -14.75 3.10 -2.43
N ARG A 29 -14.91 4.26 -1.78
CA ARG A 29 -15.79 4.36 -0.61
C ARG A 29 -17.18 4.07 -1.16
N LYS A 30 -17.69 2.85 -0.98
CA LYS A 30 -19.12 2.59 -1.11
C LYS A 30 -19.80 3.60 -0.19
N LYS A 31 -20.48 4.60 -0.77
CA LYS A 31 -21.45 5.41 -0.02
C LYS A 31 -22.51 4.41 0.46
N ARG A 32 -22.66 4.32 1.78
CA ARG A 32 -23.74 3.58 2.42
C ARG A 32 -25.03 4.35 2.23
#